data_AF-A0A437UJZ2-F1
#
_entry.id   AF-A0A437UJZ2-F1
#
_cell.length_a   1.000
_cell.length_b   1.000
_cell.length_c   1.000
_cell.angle_alpha   90.00
_cell.angle_beta   90.00
_cell.angle_gamma   90.00
#
_symmetry.space_group_name_H-M   'P 1'
#
loop_
_entity.id
_entity.type
_entity.pdbx_description
1 polymer ?
#
loop_
_entity_poly.entity_id
_entity_poly.type
_entity_poly.pdbx_seq_one_letter_code
_entity_poly.pdbx_strand_id
1 'polypeptide(L)' 'MEKTDLASAYRRLKSPNIKTRKRALKIIKEAKRK' A
#
# COMPACT_ATOMS: atom_id res chain seq x y z
N MET A 1 -6.32 14.27 -3.40
CA MET A 1 -5.71 13.10 -2.73
C MET A 1 -5.36 12.12 -3.84
N GLU A 2 -4.12 12.09 -4.30
CA GLU A 2 -3.70 11.15 -5.34
C GLU A 2 -4.16 9.75 -4.94
N LYS A 3 -5.01 9.16 -5.77
CA LYS A 3 -5.46 7.78 -5.62
C LYS A 3 -4.22 6.91 -5.75
N THR A 4 -3.52 6.66 -4.66
CA THR A 4 -2.62 5.52 -4.60
C THR A 4 -3.54 4.30 -4.68
N ASP A 5 -3.77 3.82 -5.89
CA ASP A 5 -4.71 2.74 -6.15
C ASP A 5 -4.45 1.58 -5.19
N LEU A 6 -5.49 1.11 -4.53
CA LEU A 6 -5.43 -0.03 -3.63
C LEU A 6 -4.79 -1.24 -4.35
N ALA A 7 -5.09 -1.39 -5.65
CA ALA A 7 -4.46 -2.36 -6.54
C ALA A 7 -2.93 -2.22 -6.62
N SER A 8 -2.42 -0.98 -6.72
CA SER A 8 -0.99 -0.70 -6.70
C SER A 8 -0.36 -1.00 -5.33
N ALA A 9 -1.07 -0.76 -4.24
CA ALA A 9 -0.61 -1.11 -2.90
C ALA A 9 -0.45 -2.64 -2.74
N TYR A 10 -1.41 -3.43 -3.24
CA TYR A 10 -1.30 -4.90 -3.23
C TYR A 10 -0.13 -5.42 -4.06
N ARG A 11 0.20 -4.80 -5.20
CA ARG A 11 1.41 -5.16 -5.96
C ARG A 11 2.69 -4.83 -5.19
N ARG A 12 2.73 -3.67 -4.52
CA ARG A 12 3.89 -3.20 -3.73
C ARG A 12 4.17 -4.01 -2.47
N LEU A 13 3.20 -4.78 -1.96
CA LEU A 13 3.41 -5.73 -0.86
C LEU A 13 4.46 -6.80 -1.20
N LYS A 14 4.58 -7.17 -2.47
CA LYS A 14 5.56 -8.18 -2.94
C LYS A 14 6.94 -7.59 -3.25
N SER A 15 7.17 -6.31 -2.98
CA SER A 15 8.46 -5.68 -3.25
C SER A 15 9.55 -6.16 -2.28
N PRO A 16 10.79 -6.39 -2.75
CA PRO A 16 11.92 -6.70 -1.87
C PRO A 16 12.27 -5.53 -0.93
N ASN A 17 11.93 -4.30 -1.32
CA ASN A 17 12.19 -3.10 -0.53
C ASN A 17 11.24 -2.99 0.68
N ILE A 18 11.81 -3.03 1.89
CA ILE A 18 11.08 -2.94 3.15
C ILE A 18 10.29 -1.64 3.31
N LYS A 19 10.83 -0.49 2.87
CA LYS A 19 10.14 0.80 2.96
C LYS A 19 8.89 0.81 2.07
N THR A 20 8.98 0.19 0.90
CA THR A 20 7.87 0.05 -0.05
C THR A 20 6.76 -0.83 0.52
N ARG A 21 7.09 -1.98 1.13
CA ARG A 21 6.10 -2.84 1.78
C ARG A 21 5.41 -2.15 2.95
N LYS A 22 6.16 -1.43 3.80
CA LYS A 22 5.61 -0.68 4.94
C LYS A 22 4.61 0.39 4.49
N ARG A 23 4.93 1.14 3.42
CA ARG A 23 4.01 2.13 2.83
C ARG A 23 2.76 1.46 2.25
N ALA A 24 2.91 0.35 1.53
CA ALA A 24 1.79 -0.41 0.98
C ALA A 24 0.84 -0.91 2.09
N LEU A 25 1.39 -1.46 3.17
CA LEU A 25 0.61 -1.90 4.33
C LEU A 25 -0.16 -0.75 4.98
N LYS A 26 0.44 0.44 5.09
CA LYS A 26 -0.21 1.64 5.63
C LYS A 26 -1.44 2.02 4.78
N ILE A 27 -1.27 2.11 3.46
CA ILE A 27 -2.35 2.45 2.52
C ILE A 27 -3.49 1.42 2.59
N ILE A 28 -3.16 0.12 2.63
CA ILE A 28 -4.18 -0.95 2.73
C ILE A 28 -4.95 -0.86 4.06
N LYS A 29 -4.26 -0.58 5.18
CA LYS A 29 -4.90 -0.42 6.49
C LYS A 29 -5.79 0.83 6.54
N GLU A 30 -5.34 1.94 5.99
CA GLU A 30 -6.12 3.19 5.90
C GLU A 30 -7.37 2.99 5.03
N ALA A 31 -7.24 2.29 3.90
CA ALA A 31 -8.37 1.97 3.04
C ALA A 31 -9.37 1.00 3.67
N LYS A 32 -8.93 0.06 4.52
CA LYS A 32 -9.82 -0.86 5.26
C LYS A 32 -10.49 -0.23 6.48
N ARG A 33 -9.93 0.86 7.01
CA ARG A 33 -10.47 1.57 8.18
C ARG A 33 -11.56 2.57 7.79
N LYS A 34 -11.59 2.97 6.51
CA LYS A 34 -12.65 3.77 5.92
C LYS A 34 -13.79 2.88 5.46
#